data_AF-A0A925HSZ1-F1
#
_entry.id   AF-A0A925HSZ1-F1
#
_cell.length_a   1.000
_cell.length_b   1.000
_cell.length_c   1.000
_cell.angle_alpha   90.00
_cell.angle_beta   90.00
_cell.angle_gamma   90.00
#
_symmetry.space_group_name_H-M   'P 1'
#
loop_
_entity.id
_entity.type
_entity.pdbx_description
1 polymer ?
#
loop_
_entity_poly.entity_id
_entity_poly.type
_entity_poly.pdbx_seq_one_letter_code
_entity_poly.pdbx_strand_id
1 'polypeptide(L)'
;KSVTRGSVQAIVLASLMRILLFMAALGVVMNGGLLNPGNPAASVFRIAAGEFGYMVFGIVLWSAAITSVVGSAYTSVSFLRTFHPWFEKNQRWLITVFILVSTTIFTFVGKPVKTLIVVGALNGFILPIALALMLFSARKALTSDYRHPQWLTVSGWFVVVIMAALSLKVMLTDLPKLWS
;
A
#
# COMPACT_ATOMS: atom_id res chain seq x y z
N LYS A 1 -12.11 -19.73 -8.48
CA LYS A 1 -10.80 -20.44 -8.60
C LYS A 1 -9.71 -19.58 -9.25
N SER A 2 -9.96 -18.93 -10.41
CA SER A 2 -9.01 -18.01 -11.06
C SER A 2 -8.58 -16.83 -10.17
N VAL A 3 -9.54 -16.17 -9.51
CA VAL A 3 -9.28 -15.01 -8.62
C VAL A 3 -8.40 -15.40 -7.43
N THR A 4 -8.65 -16.54 -6.79
CA THR A 4 -7.84 -17.03 -5.66
C THR A 4 -6.40 -17.30 -6.09
N ARG A 5 -6.19 -17.96 -7.23
CA ARG A 5 -4.85 -18.23 -7.77
C ARG A 5 -4.10 -16.94 -8.09
N GLY A 6 -4.78 -15.98 -8.73
CA GLY A 6 -4.20 -14.67 -9.03
C GLY A 6 -3.83 -13.89 -7.76
N SER A 7 -4.69 -13.92 -6.74
CA SER A 7 -4.43 -13.26 -5.45
C SER A 7 -3.21 -13.85 -4.74
N VAL A 8 -3.10 -15.19 -4.69
CA VAL A 8 -1.94 -15.86 -4.07
C VAL A 8 -0.65 -15.55 -4.84
N GLN A 9 -0.68 -15.60 -6.18
CA GLN A 9 0.48 -15.25 -7.00
C GLN A 9 0.94 -13.80 -6.76
N ALA A 10 0.00 -12.86 -6.67
CA ALA A 10 0.31 -11.47 -6.38
C ALA A 10 0.95 -11.30 -4.99
N ILE A 11 0.40 -11.95 -3.95
CA ILE A 11 0.95 -11.89 -2.59
C ILE A 11 2.35 -12.50 -2.53
N VAL A 12 2.55 -13.66 -3.16
CA VAL A 12 3.86 -14.33 -3.20
C VAL A 12 4.89 -13.49 -3.94
N LEU A 13 4.54 -12.95 -5.11
CA LEU A 13 5.43 -12.10 -5.89
C LEU A 13 5.79 -10.82 -5.12
N ALA A 14 4.82 -10.16 -4.49
CA ALA A 14 5.07 -8.97 -3.67
C ALA A 14 6.00 -9.27 -2.48
N SER A 15 5.81 -10.42 -1.84
CA SER A 15 6.63 -10.86 -0.71
C SER A 15 8.06 -11.18 -1.16
N LEU A 16 8.21 -11.88 -2.28
CA LEU A 16 9.51 -12.19 -2.88
C LEU A 16 10.28 -10.91 -3.22
N MET A 17 9.63 -9.95 -3.88
CA MET A 17 10.23 -8.66 -4.21
C MET A 17 10.71 -7.92 -2.95
N ARG A 18 9.93 -7.96 -1.86
CA ARG A 18 10.34 -7.35 -0.59
C ARG A 18 11.60 -8.00 0.00
N ILE A 19 11.71 -9.33 -0.07
CA ILE A 19 12.89 -10.07 0.40
C ILE A 19 14.11 -9.74 -0.48
N LEU A 20 13.96 -9.76 -1.81
CA LEU A 20 15.05 -9.45 -2.74
C LEU A 20 15.58 -8.02 -2.54
N LEU A 21 14.69 -7.04 -2.43
CA LEU A 21 15.09 -5.65 -2.18
C LEU A 21 15.74 -5.46 -0.82
N PHE A 22 15.26 -6.16 0.21
CA PHE A 22 15.89 -6.15 1.54
C PHE A 22 17.31 -6.74 1.48
N MET A 23 17.47 -7.89 0.83
CA MET A 23 18.79 -8.53 0.67
C MET A 23 19.74 -7.65 -0.15
N ALA A 24 19.26 -6.96 -1.18
CA ALA A 24 20.06 -6.01 -1.95
C ALA A 24 20.56 -4.85 -1.07
N ALA A 25 19.67 -4.24 -0.28
CA ALA A 25 20.04 -3.17 0.65
C ALA A 25 21.03 -3.67 1.73
N LEU A 26 20.76 -4.84 2.32
CA LEU A 26 21.63 -5.47 3.30
C LEU A 26 23.02 -5.75 2.73
N GLY A 27 23.10 -6.31 1.52
CA GLY A 27 24.36 -6.59 0.84
C GLY A 27 25.19 -5.33 0.62
N VAL A 28 24.56 -4.22 0.21
CA VAL A 28 25.25 -2.93 0.06
C VAL A 28 25.78 -2.42 1.39
N VAL A 29 24.97 -2.45 2.45
CA VAL A 29 25.37 -1.97 3.78
C VAL A 29 26.48 -2.83 4.39
N MET A 30 26.38 -4.16 4.26
CA MET A 30 27.39 -5.10 4.78
C MET A 30 28.75 -4.95 4.08
N ASN A 31 28.77 -4.54 2.82
CA ASN A 31 30.01 -4.22 2.09
C ASN A 31 30.53 -2.80 2.37
N GLY A 32 30.01 -2.12 3.41
CA GLY A 32 30.44 -0.77 3.79
C GLY A 32 29.85 0.35 2.92
N GLY A 33 28.83 0.06 2.12
CA GLY A 33 28.16 1.05 1.27
C GLY A 33 27.44 2.12 2.11
N LEU A 34 27.87 3.37 1.96
CA LEU A 34 27.25 4.52 2.63
C LEU A 34 26.00 4.97 1.86
N LEU A 35 24.83 4.81 2.47
CA LEU A 35 23.56 5.23 1.89
C LEU A 35 23.39 6.74 2.04
N ASN A 36 23.01 7.42 0.96
CA ASN A 36 22.73 8.85 1.01
C ASN A 36 21.40 9.09 1.76
N PRO A 37 21.38 9.88 2.85
CA PRO A 37 20.16 10.15 3.61
C PRO A 37 19.06 10.85 2.80
N GLY A 38 19.41 11.57 1.73
CA GLY A 38 18.44 12.22 0.85
C GLY A 38 17.68 11.25 -0.07
N ASN A 39 18.28 10.11 -0.44
CA ASN A 39 17.61 9.06 -1.21
C ASN A 39 18.27 7.68 -0.98
N PRO A 40 18.03 7.05 0.18
CA PRO A 40 18.70 5.80 0.54
C PRO A 40 18.41 4.67 -0.45
N ALA A 41 17.18 4.61 -0.96
CA ALA A 41 16.76 3.59 -1.90
C ALA A 41 17.52 3.69 -3.23
N ALA A 42 17.67 4.89 -3.80
CA ALA A 42 18.45 5.07 -5.02
C ALA A 42 19.93 4.75 -4.80
N SER A 43 20.48 5.05 -3.62
CA SER A 43 21.87 4.73 -3.28
C SER A 43 22.15 3.23 -3.33
N VAL A 44 21.22 2.38 -2.88
CA VAL A 44 21.38 0.92 -2.96
C VAL A 44 21.61 0.48 -4.41
N PHE A 45 20.76 0.94 -5.33
CA PHE A 45 20.88 0.57 -6.75
C PHE A 45 22.12 1.19 -7.41
N ARG A 46 22.47 2.43 -7.04
CA ARG A 46 23.66 3.11 -7.57
C ARG A 46 24.97 2.48 -7.10
N ILE A 47 25.05 2.04 -5.85
CA ILE A 47 26.24 1.36 -5.33
C ILE A 47 26.36 -0.04 -5.96
N ALA A 48 25.24 -0.75 -6.16
CA ALA A 48 25.25 -2.09 -6.72
C ALA A 48 25.59 -2.13 -8.23
N ALA A 49 25.14 -1.15 -9.02
CA ALA A 49 25.22 -1.19 -10.48
C ALA A 49 25.61 0.16 -11.15
N GLY A 50 26.18 1.09 -10.39
CA GLY A 50 26.59 2.40 -10.90
C GLY A 50 25.43 3.27 -11.38
N GLU A 51 25.70 4.16 -12.34
CA GLU A 51 24.68 5.04 -12.94
C GLU A 51 23.56 4.28 -13.64
N PHE A 52 23.87 3.11 -14.22
CA PHE A 52 22.85 2.26 -14.82
C PHE A 52 21.82 1.81 -13.78
N GLY A 53 22.27 1.37 -12.60
CA GLY A 53 21.38 1.03 -11.49
C GLY A 53 20.51 2.20 -11.04
N TYR A 54 21.08 3.41 -10.99
CA TYR A 54 20.35 4.63 -10.66
C TYR A 54 19.23 4.94 -11.67
N MET A 55 19.51 4.82 -12.97
CA MET A 55 18.51 5.00 -14.02
C MET A 55 17.40 3.94 -13.96
N VAL A 56 17.77 2.67 -13.80
CA VAL A 56 16.79 1.57 -13.67
C VAL A 56 15.88 1.79 -12.47
N PHE A 57 16.44 2.20 -11.32
CA PHE A 57 15.66 2.55 -10.14
C PHE A 57 14.64 3.66 -10.43
N GLY A 58 15.04 4.71 -11.16
CA GLY A 58 14.15 5.78 -11.59
C GLY A 58 12.98 5.29 -12.44
N ILE A 59 13.24 4.45 -13.44
CA ILE A 59 12.20 3.87 -14.31
C ILE A 59 11.25 2.97 -13.51
N VAL A 60 11.78 2.14 -12.60
CA VAL A 60 10.98 1.26 -11.74
C VAL A 60 10.09 2.05 -10.81
N LEU A 61 10.63 3.07 -10.12
CA LEU A 61 9.83 3.95 -9.25
C LEU A 61 8.75 4.70 -10.03
N TRP A 62 9.07 5.21 -11.21
CA TRP A 62 8.11 5.93 -12.06
C TRP A 62 6.96 5.00 -12.49
N SER A 63 7.28 3.78 -12.93
CA SER A 63 6.29 2.77 -13.31
C SER A 63 5.42 2.34 -12.11
N ALA A 64 6.03 2.14 -10.94
CA ALA A 64 5.32 1.83 -9.71
C ALA A 64 4.38 2.96 -9.26
N ALA A 65 4.81 4.22 -9.43
CA ALA A 65 4.00 5.39 -9.10
C ALA A 65 2.73 5.45 -9.97
N ILE A 66 2.84 5.27 -11.29
CA ILE A 66 1.69 5.33 -12.21
C ILE A 66 0.65 4.25 -11.84
N THR A 67 1.10 3.01 -11.68
CA THR A 67 0.18 1.90 -11.34
C THR A 67 -0.50 2.10 -9.99
N SER A 68 0.19 2.68 -9.01
CA SER A 68 -0.36 3.00 -7.69
C SER A 68 -1.38 4.16 -7.73
N VAL A 69 -1.09 5.24 -8.48
CA VAL A 69 -2.01 6.38 -8.65
C VAL A 69 -3.30 5.95 -9.33
N VAL A 70 -3.20 5.17 -10.41
CA VAL A 70 -4.39 4.66 -11.11
C VAL A 70 -5.18 3.68 -10.23
N GLY A 71 -4.49 2.77 -9.52
CA GLY A 71 -5.15 1.79 -8.64
C GLY A 71 -5.90 2.44 -7.47
N SER A 72 -5.29 3.45 -6.82
CA SER A 72 -5.92 4.19 -5.71
C SER A 72 -7.11 5.03 -6.16
N ALA A 73 -7.02 5.69 -7.31
CA ALA A 73 -8.13 6.43 -7.89
C ALA A 73 -9.28 5.50 -8.29
N TYR A 74 -8.99 4.35 -8.91
CA TYR A 74 -10.00 3.36 -9.27
C TYR A 74 -10.71 2.81 -8.03
N THR A 75 -9.96 2.48 -6.98
CA THR A 75 -10.53 2.00 -5.71
C THR A 75 -11.46 3.03 -5.10
N SER A 76 -11.02 4.30 -5.03
CA SER A 76 -11.81 5.40 -4.47
C SER A 76 -13.12 5.64 -5.24
N VAL A 77 -13.04 5.71 -6.57
CA VAL A 77 -14.22 5.88 -7.42
C VAL A 77 -15.14 4.65 -7.38
N SER A 78 -14.59 3.46 -7.18
CA SER A 78 -15.39 2.23 -7.01
C SER A 78 -16.20 2.18 -5.71
N PHE A 79 -15.85 2.98 -4.71
CA PHE A 79 -16.70 3.20 -3.53
C PHE A 79 -17.79 4.23 -3.82
N LEU A 80 -17.44 5.32 -4.50
CA LEU A 80 -18.39 6.39 -4.89
C LEU A 80 -19.53 5.89 -5.78
N ARG A 81 -19.24 4.97 -6.72
CA ARG A 81 -20.27 4.39 -7.62
C ARG A 81 -21.42 3.71 -6.88
N THR A 82 -21.15 3.14 -5.70
CA THR A 82 -22.14 2.38 -4.93
C THR A 82 -23.22 3.29 -4.32
N PHE A 83 -22.97 4.60 -4.27
CA PHE A 83 -23.91 5.56 -3.70
C PHE A 83 -24.96 6.09 -4.70
N HIS A 84 -24.63 6.21 -5.99
CA HIS A 84 -25.57 6.74 -6.98
C HIS A 84 -25.22 6.32 -8.43
N PRO A 85 -26.20 5.91 -9.27
CA PRO A 85 -25.97 5.42 -10.65
C PRO A 85 -25.41 6.47 -11.61
N TRP A 86 -25.47 7.75 -11.26
CA TRP A 86 -24.80 8.83 -12.02
C TRP A 86 -23.27 8.66 -12.04
N PHE A 87 -22.68 8.24 -10.92
CA PHE A 87 -21.23 8.08 -10.81
C PHE A 87 -20.71 6.91 -11.64
N GLU A 88 -21.54 5.89 -11.88
CA GLU A 88 -21.20 4.73 -12.70
C GLU A 88 -21.05 5.11 -14.18
N LYS A 89 -21.96 5.95 -14.71
CA LYS A 89 -21.92 6.40 -16.11
C LYS A 89 -20.71 7.29 -16.42
N ASN A 90 -20.19 8.01 -15.43
CA ASN A 90 -19.12 9.00 -15.59
C ASN A 90 -17.78 8.57 -14.97
N GLN A 91 -17.58 7.27 -14.72
CA GLN A 91 -16.41 6.74 -13.98
C GLN A 91 -15.06 7.20 -14.51
N ARG A 92 -14.85 7.19 -15.84
CA ARG A 92 -13.57 7.62 -16.44
C ARG A 92 -13.26 9.07 -16.09
N TRP A 93 -14.25 9.94 -16.19
CA TRP A 93 -14.12 11.35 -15.87
C TRP A 93 -13.86 11.57 -14.38
N LEU A 94 -14.56 10.83 -13.51
CA LEU A 94 -14.34 10.89 -12.06
C LEU A 94 -12.92 10.48 -11.66
N ILE A 95 -12.37 9.43 -12.27
CA ILE A 95 -10.98 9.00 -12.03
C ILE A 95 -10.01 10.12 -12.44
N THR A 96 -10.19 10.71 -13.62
CA THR A 96 -9.33 11.81 -14.10
C THR A 96 -9.41 13.03 -13.17
N VAL A 97 -10.61 13.45 -12.78
CA VAL A 97 -10.81 14.57 -11.86
C VAL A 97 -10.19 14.28 -10.49
N PHE A 98 -10.35 13.06 -9.97
CA PHE A 98 -9.77 12.65 -8.70
C PHE A 98 -8.24 12.76 -8.71
N ILE A 99 -7.58 12.31 -9.79
CA ILE A 99 -6.13 12.41 -9.95
C ILE A 99 -5.69 13.87 -10.05
N LEU A 100 -6.36 14.68 -10.89
CA LEU A 100 -6.03 16.11 -11.06
C LEU A 100 -6.16 16.88 -9.75
N VAL A 101 -7.27 16.71 -9.03
CA VAL A 101 -7.50 17.38 -7.74
C VAL A 101 -6.46 16.94 -6.71
N SER A 102 -6.22 15.63 -6.58
CA SER A 102 -5.24 15.10 -5.63
C SER A 102 -3.82 15.61 -5.92
N THR A 103 -3.44 15.66 -7.19
CA THR A 103 -2.14 16.18 -7.64
C THR A 103 -2.00 17.67 -7.32
N THR A 104 -3.05 18.45 -7.61
CA THR A 104 -3.10 19.89 -7.34
C THR A 104 -2.93 20.16 -5.85
N ILE A 105 -3.70 19.48 -4.99
CA ILE A 105 -3.58 19.62 -3.54
C ILE A 105 -2.18 19.24 -3.06
N PHE A 106 -1.63 18.14 -3.57
CA PHE A 106 -0.29 17.68 -3.18
C PHE A 106 0.80 18.70 -3.53
N THR A 107 0.74 19.29 -4.73
CA THR A 107 1.69 20.33 -5.17
C THR A 107 1.59 21.59 -4.30
N PHE A 108 0.40 21.97 -3.85
CA PHE A 108 0.22 23.13 -2.98
C PHE A 108 0.69 22.90 -1.52
N VAL A 109 0.54 21.69 -0.97
CA VAL A 109 0.91 21.39 0.44
C VAL A 109 2.43 21.29 0.65
N GLY A 110 3.19 20.80 -0.34
CA GLY A 110 4.66 20.86 -0.37
C GLY A 110 5.41 20.05 0.71
N LYS A 111 4.76 19.12 1.43
CA LYS A 111 5.38 18.32 2.52
C LYS A 111 5.34 16.81 2.26
N PRO A 112 6.04 16.30 1.22
CA PRO A 112 5.89 14.92 0.74
C PRO A 112 6.21 13.87 1.80
N VAL A 113 7.28 14.04 2.58
CA VAL A 113 7.70 13.06 3.59
C VAL A 113 6.69 12.97 4.74
N LYS A 114 6.21 14.12 5.24
CA LYS A 114 5.19 14.13 6.31
C LYS A 114 3.88 13.53 5.82
N THR A 115 3.43 13.89 4.60
CA THR A 115 2.24 13.30 3.98
C THR A 115 2.39 11.79 3.83
N LEU A 116 3.55 11.30 3.37
CA LEU A 116 3.81 9.87 3.22
C LEU A 116 3.72 9.12 4.55
N ILE A 117 4.29 9.65 5.63
CA ILE A 117 4.25 9.03 6.95
C ILE A 117 2.81 9.02 7.51
N VAL A 118 2.09 10.14 7.40
CA VAL A 118 0.70 10.25 7.88
C VAL A 118 -0.22 9.30 7.12
N VAL A 119 -0.14 9.29 5.78
CA VAL A 119 -0.94 8.38 4.94
C VAL A 119 -0.57 6.92 5.20
N GLY A 120 0.72 6.62 5.43
CA GLY A 120 1.17 5.29 5.82
C GLY A 120 0.57 4.82 7.15
N ALA A 121 0.55 5.70 8.16
CA ALA A 121 -0.06 5.41 9.45
C ALA A 121 -1.59 5.22 9.36
N LEU A 122 -2.27 6.09 8.61
CA LEU A 122 -3.70 5.95 8.32
C LEU A 122 -4.00 4.63 7.60
N ASN A 123 -3.20 4.25 6.61
CA ASN A 123 -3.36 2.97 5.93
C ASN A 123 -3.18 1.80 6.91
N GLY A 124 -2.12 1.83 7.73
CA GLY A 124 -1.90 0.84 8.78
C GLY A 124 -3.08 0.68 9.75
N PHE A 125 -3.82 1.76 10.01
CA PHE A 125 -5.01 1.77 10.85
C PHE A 125 -6.29 1.29 10.15
N ILE A 126 -6.44 1.59 8.86
CA ILE A 126 -7.62 1.16 8.08
C ILE A 126 -7.60 -0.36 7.86
N LEU A 127 -6.44 -0.98 7.69
CA LEU A 127 -6.32 -2.42 7.44
C LEU A 127 -7.01 -3.33 8.49
N PRO A 128 -6.77 -3.20 9.80
CA PRO A 128 -7.43 -4.05 10.80
C PRO A 128 -8.96 -3.87 10.80
N ILE A 129 -9.46 -2.64 10.57
CA ILE A 129 -10.90 -2.36 10.48
C ILE A 129 -11.49 -3.05 9.25
N ALA A 130 -10.86 -2.89 8.09
CA ALA A 130 -11.31 -3.52 6.84
C ALA A 130 -11.32 -5.06 6.95
N LEU A 131 -10.27 -5.64 7.53
CA LEU A 131 -10.17 -7.10 7.74
C LEU A 131 -11.22 -7.60 8.74
N ALA A 132 -11.47 -6.88 9.83
CA ALA A 132 -12.52 -7.22 10.80
C ALA A 132 -13.92 -7.20 10.17
N LEU A 133 -14.23 -6.17 9.38
CA LEU A 133 -15.49 -6.06 8.64
C LEU A 133 -15.64 -7.21 7.63
N MET A 134 -14.56 -7.58 6.93
CA MET A 134 -14.54 -8.70 5.99
C MET A 134 -14.75 -10.06 6.69
N LEU A 135 -14.17 -10.28 7.86
CA LEU A 135 -14.40 -11.52 8.63
C LEU A 135 -15.83 -11.59 9.17
N PHE A 136 -16.37 -10.45 9.62
CA PHE A 136 -17.75 -10.37 10.07
C PHE A 136 -18.73 -10.62 8.92
N SER A 137 -18.47 -10.01 7.76
CA SER A 137 -19.29 -10.22 6.56
C SER A 137 -19.17 -11.65 6.04
N ALA A 138 -17.98 -12.26 6.03
CA ALA A 138 -17.78 -13.65 5.64
C ALA A 138 -18.54 -14.65 6.53
N ARG A 139 -18.80 -14.30 7.80
CA ARG A 139 -19.62 -15.10 8.72
C ARG A 139 -21.12 -14.94 8.47
N LYS A 140 -21.55 -13.75 8.05
CA LYS A 140 -22.97 -13.36 7.90
C LYS A 140 -23.47 -13.49 6.45
N ALA A 141 -22.57 -13.45 5.47
CA ALA A 141 -22.85 -13.63 4.06
C ALA A 141 -23.09 -15.12 3.81
N LEU A 142 -24.33 -15.52 4.08
CA LEU A 142 -24.99 -16.65 3.44
C LEU A 142 -25.07 -16.39 1.93
N THR A 143 -23.96 -16.55 1.22
CA THR A 143 -24.04 -16.99 -0.18
C THR A 143 -24.21 -18.50 -0.09
N SER A 144 -25.28 -19.03 -0.67
CA SER A 144 -25.75 -20.43 -0.53
C SER A 144 -24.67 -21.52 -0.65
N ASP A 145 -23.54 -21.23 -1.32
CA ASP A 145 -22.51 -22.21 -1.66
C ASP A 145 -21.11 -21.97 -1.05
N TYR A 146 -20.89 -20.94 -0.23
CA TYR A 146 -19.55 -20.69 0.36
C TYR A 146 -19.53 -20.83 1.88
N ARG A 147 -18.82 -21.85 2.36
CA ARG A 147 -18.52 -22.03 3.79
C ARG A 147 -17.12 -21.54 4.08
N HIS A 148 -17.00 -20.43 4.80
CA HIS A 148 -15.69 -19.93 5.24
C HIS A 148 -15.11 -20.88 6.32
N PRO A 149 -13.91 -21.44 6.11
CA PRO A 149 -13.37 -22.45 7.01
C PRO A 149 -12.91 -21.82 8.33
N GLN A 150 -13.20 -22.49 9.44
CA GLN A 150 -13.01 -21.95 10.80
C GLN A 150 -11.56 -21.57 11.10
N TRP A 151 -10.57 -22.31 10.56
CA TRP A 151 -9.15 -22.00 10.77
C TRP A 151 -8.72 -20.66 10.15
N LEU A 152 -9.30 -20.27 9.00
CA LEU A 152 -9.05 -18.97 8.37
C LEU A 152 -9.72 -17.84 9.17
N THR A 153 -10.87 -18.11 9.78
CA THR A 153 -11.52 -17.15 10.68
C THR A 153 -10.65 -16.87 11.90
N VAL A 154 -10.14 -17.92 12.55
CA VAL A 154 -9.29 -17.78 13.76
C VAL A 154 -7.98 -17.07 13.43
N SER A 155 -7.30 -17.48 12.36
CA SER A 155 -6.06 -16.82 11.95
C SER A 155 -6.31 -15.37 11.49
N GLY A 156 -7.42 -15.10 10.83
CA GLY A 156 -7.84 -13.75 10.45
C GLY A 156 -8.03 -12.84 11.67
N TRP A 157 -8.75 -13.30 12.69
CA TRP A 157 -8.94 -12.53 13.93
C TRP A 157 -7.64 -12.31 14.69
N PHE A 158 -6.76 -13.31 14.71
CA PHE A 158 -5.42 -13.16 15.27
C PHE A 158 -4.62 -12.04 14.57
N VAL A 159 -4.64 -12.00 13.24
CA VAL A 159 -4.00 -10.94 12.45
C VAL A 159 -4.64 -9.57 12.75
N VAL A 160 -5.96 -9.48 12.85
CA VAL A 160 -6.66 -8.22 13.22
C VAL A 160 -6.14 -7.68 14.55
N VAL A 161 -6.01 -8.52 15.58
CA VAL A 161 -5.55 -8.11 16.91
C VAL A 161 -4.11 -7.58 16.85
N ILE A 162 -3.21 -8.29 16.18
CA ILE A 162 -1.81 -7.86 16.02
C ILE A 162 -1.74 -6.52 15.27
N MET A 163 -2.45 -6.41 14.15
CA MET A 163 -2.44 -5.20 13.33
C MET A 163 -3.03 -4.00 14.07
N ALA A 164 -4.11 -4.20 14.83
CA ALA A 164 -4.71 -3.16 15.66
C ALA A 164 -3.73 -2.69 16.74
N ALA A 165 -3.06 -3.61 17.44
CA ALA A 165 -2.07 -3.27 18.45
C ALA A 165 -0.87 -2.49 17.87
N LEU A 166 -0.33 -2.94 16.74
CA LEU A 166 0.79 -2.26 16.06
C LEU A 166 0.36 -0.88 15.52
N SER A 167 -0.83 -0.78 14.95
CA SER A 167 -1.35 0.49 14.43
C SER A 167 -1.59 1.51 15.54
N LEU A 168 -2.17 1.08 16.67
CA LEU A 168 -2.35 1.94 17.85
C LEU A 168 -1.01 2.43 18.39
N LYS A 169 0.00 1.56 18.44
CA LYS A 169 1.36 1.94 18.84
C LYS A 169 1.89 3.07 17.95
N VAL A 170 1.86 2.91 16.62
CA VAL A 170 2.34 3.92 15.66
C VAL A 170 1.57 5.24 15.79
N MET A 171 0.24 5.16 15.95
CA MET A 171 -0.63 6.34 16.14
C MET A 171 -0.29 7.12 17.41
N LEU A 172 0.05 6.42 18.50
CA LEU A 172 0.34 7.05 19.80
C LEU A 172 1.79 7.49 19.96
N THR A 173 2.76 6.79 19.35
CA THR A 173 4.19 7.08 19.56
C THR A 173 4.83 7.87 18.43
N ASP A 174 4.47 7.58 17.18
CA ASP A 174 5.22 8.07 16.02
C ASP A 174 4.51 9.24 15.34
N LEU A 175 3.17 9.24 15.36
CA LEU A 175 2.38 10.35 14.82
C LEU A 175 2.60 11.67 15.58
N PRO A 176 2.55 11.73 16.93
CA PRO A 176 2.72 13.00 17.66
C PRO A 176 4.09 13.64 17.44
N LYS A 177 5.13 12.82 17.23
CA LYS A 177 6.50 13.27 16.94
C LYS A 177 6.66 14.01 15.61
N LEU A 178 5.68 13.95 14.71
CA LEU A 178 5.72 14.66 13.43
C LEU A 178 5.35 16.15 13.56
N TRP A 179 4.68 16.51 14.65
CA TRP A 179 4.18 17.86 14.97
C TRP A 179 4.82 18.49 16.21
N SER A 180 5.58 17.73 17.01
CA SER A 180 6.54 18.26 18.00
C SER A 180 7.85 18.63 17.34
#